data_AF-R1ETZ2-F1
#
_entry.id   AF-R1ETZ2-F1
#
_cell.length_a   1.000
_cell.length_b   1.000
_cell.length_c   1.000
_cell.angle_alpha   90.00
_cell.angle_beta   90.00
_cell.angle_gamma   90.00
#
_symmetry.space_group_name_H-M   'P 1'
#
loop_
_entity.id
_entity.type
_entity.pdbx_description
1 polymer ?
#
loop_
_entity_poly.entity_id
_entity_poly.type
_entity_poly.pdbx_seq_one_letter_code
_entity_poly.pdbx_strand_id
1 'polypeptide(L)'
;MQRLIFCALPPHIAQVGVNLGLWDRLAARRGNAASVSELAKETGAEEELLARLLRYAATQWMVEQVGPDTFRASNVTHHLAMSGMKSVLFHVTRRNIGVYNSLPEWMERNEYKSPSNNSNLPFHLSKNTDLHFFDWLALHPDHQKAFNEYMAFQRVGQQSWLDVFPFSEHLKVRDPHRVLFVDVGGGHGHQCKGILEKYPFLSGRIVLEENDTGALESAKSIEGVEVLQHDFMKPQVVKGARVYYMRNILHDWPSEVCESILLHLKDALAPDSIILVDDLVLPDVGAPWYGASFDLLMMANYGSRERSVSEWDKIIGAVGLERQSLNNTGVFIS
;
A
#
# COMPACT_ATOMS: atom_id res chain seq x y z
N MET A 1 16.77 -4.14 23.99
CA MET A 1 17.86 -3.36 23.37
C MET A 1 18.43 -4.02 22.13
N GLN A 2 18.97 -5.25 22.21
CA GLN A 2 19.59 -5.93 21.05
C GLN A 2 18.70 -6.01 19.78
N ARG A 3 17.40 -6.30 19.93
CA ARG A 3 16.45 -6.28 18.79
C ARG A 3 16.42 -4.94 18.04
N LEU A 4 16.58 -3.81 18.75
CA LEU A 4 16.59 -2.48 18.13
C LEU A 4 17.94 -2.19 17.46
N ILE A 5 19.05 -2.66 18.03
CA ILE A 5 20.39 -2.50 17.44
C ILE A 5 20.47 -3.20 16.08
N PHE A 6 19.88 -4.39 15.96
CA PHE A 6 19.95 -5.21 14.74
C PHE A 6 18.71 -5.14 13.87
N CYS A 7 17.75 -4.22 14.11
CA CYS A 7 16.47 -4.21 13.41
C CYS A 7 16.59 -3.98 11.90
N ALA A 8 17.63 -3.27 11.46
CA ALA A 8 17.89 -3.03 10.05
C ALA A 8 18.58 -4.22 9.36
N LEU A 9 19.20 -5.15 10.10
CA LEU A 9 20.02 -6.20 9.51
C LEU A 9 19.20 -7.24 8.71
N PRO A 10 18.03 -7.74 9.17
CA PRO A 10 17.25 -8.71 8.40
C PRO A 10 16.92 -8.29 6.95
N PRO A 11 16.32 -7.11 6.67
CA PRO A 11 16.01 -6.73 5.29
C PRO A 11 17.27 -6.54 4.43
N HIS A 12 18.40 -6.11 5.01
CA HIS A 12 19.66 -5.99 4.28
C HIS A 12 20.24 -7.37 3.92
N ILE A 13 20.21 -8.33 4.84
CA ILE A 13 20.68 -9.69 4.54
C ILE A 13 19.76 -10.38 3.53
N ALA A 14 18.44 -10.18 3.63
CA ALA A 14 17.51 -10.63 2.60
C ALA A 14 17.88 -10.05 1.22
N GLN A 15 18.18 -8.75 1.14
CA GLN A 15 18.60 -8.12 -0.12
C GLN A 15 19.91 -8.70 -0.66
N VAL A 16 20.90 -8.97 0.21
CA VAL A 16 22.17 -9.59 -0.20
C VAL A 16 21.91 -10.97 -0.81
N GLY A 17 21.09 -11.81 -0.18
CA GLY A 17 20.80 -13.13 -0.74
C GLY A 17 19.99 -13.08 -2.03
N VAL A 18 19.13 -12.07 -2.24
CA VAL A 18 18.50 -11.85 -3.56
C VAL A 18 19.54 -11.45 -4.60
N ASN A 19 20.46 -10.53 -4.26
CA ASN A 19 21.51 -10.09 -5.18
C ASN A 19 22.45 -11.22 -5.58
N LEU A 20 22.73 -12.16 -4.68
CA LEU A 20 23.54 -13.35 -4.93
C LEU A 20 22.77 -14.47 -5.66
N GLY A 21 21.44 -14.35 -5.82
CA GLY A 21 20.60 -15.46 -6.31
C GLY A 21 20.56 -16.66 -5.34
N LEU A 22 20.90 -16.43 -4.06
CA LEU A 22 21.02 -17.47 -3.04
C LEU A 22 19.66 -18.09 -2.70
N TRP A 23 18.63 -17.26 -2.57
CA TRP A 23 17.28 -17.72 -2.20
C TRP A 23 16.66 -18.57 -3.30
N ASP A 24 16.79 -18.15 -4.56
CA ASP A 24 16.30 -18.90 -5.72
C ASP A 24 16.95 -20.28 -5.81
N ARG A 25 18.27 -20.35 -5.60
CA ARG A 25 19.04 -21.60 -5.61
C ARG A 25 18.59 -22.56 -4.52
N LEU A 26 18.44 -22.06 -3.29
CA LEU A 26 17.96 -22.89 -2.19
C LEU A 26 16.51 -23.32 -2.39
N ALA A 27 15.63 -22.42 -2.84
CA ALA A 27 14.23 -22.73 -3.13
C ALA A 27 14.09 -23.80 -4.23
N ALA A 28 14.96 -23.78 -5.25
CA ALA A 28 14.95 -24.75 -6.35
C ALA A 28 15.34 -26.17 -5.91
N ARG A 29 15.97 -26.35 -4.74
CA ARG A 29 16.45 -27.66 -4.25
C ARG A 29 15.37 -28.55 -3.63
N ARG A 30 14.09 -28.11 -3.61
CA ARG A 30 12.93 -28.92 -3.15
C ARG A 30 13.12 -29.54 -1.76
N GLY A 31 13.71 -28.78 -0.83
CA GLY A 31 13.94 -29.22 0.55
C GLY A 31 15.27 -29.95 0.79
N ASN A 32 16.03 -30.28 -0.26
CA ASN A 32 17.37 -30.82 -0.09
C ASN A 32 18.33 -29.75 0.44
N ALA A 33 19.21 -30.16 1.35
CA ALA A 33 20.23 -29.29 1.91
C ALA A 33 21.42 -29.11 0.96
N ALA A 34 22.19 -28.06 1.20
CA ALA A 34 23.41 -27.70 0.49
C ALA A 34 24.46 -27.24 1.50
N SER A 35 25.71 -27.63 1.28
CA SER A 35 26.83 -27.13 2.05
C SER A 35 27.17 -25.68 1.66
N VAL A 36 27.85 -24.94 2.55
CA VAL A 36 28.34 -23.59 2.23
C VAL A 36 29.27 -23.63 1.03
N SER A 37 30.16 -24.63 0.92
CA SER A 37 31.10 -24.75 -0.20
C SER A 37 30.39 -24.92 -1.55
N GLU A 38 29.32 -25.72 -1.59
CA GLU A 38 28.48 -25.85 -2.79
C GLU A 38 27.80 -24.53 -3.15
N LEU A 39 27.17 -23.86 -2.18
CA LEU A 39 26.49 -22.57 -2.41
C LEU A 39 27.47 -21.46 -2.80
N ALA A 40 28.67 -21.46 -2.24
CA ALA A 40 29.75 -20.52 -2.57
C ALA A 40 30.16 -20.68 -4.02
N LYS A 41 30.37 -21.92 -4.49
CA LYS A 41 30.67 -22.23 -5.89
C LYS A 41 29.54 -21.79 -6.85
N GLU A 42 28.28 -21.94 -6.46
CA GLU A 42 27.12 -21.58 -7.29
C GLU A 42 26.80 -20.09 -7.35
N THR A 43 27.18 -19.35 -6.31
CA THR A 43 26.94 -17.90 -6.19
C THR A 43 28.17 -17.06 -6.54
N GLY A 44 29.36 -17.66 -6.53
CA GLY A 44 30.64 -16.95 -6.66
C GLY A 44 31.06 -16.18 -5.40
N ALA A 45 30.35 -16.35 -4.28
CA ALA A 45 30.70 -15.73 -3.00
C ALA A 45 31.87 -16.46 -2.33
N GLU A 46 32.66 -15.73 -1.55
CA GLU A 46 33.68 -16.33 -0.68
C GLU A 46 33.03 -17.22 0.37
N GLU A 47 33.58 -18.43 0.57
CA GLU A 47 33.00 -19.45 1.43
C GLU A 47 32.84 -18.97 2.89
N GLU A 48 33.86 -18.32 3.45
CA GLU A 48 33.81 -17.80 4.83
C GLU A 48 32.74 -16.70 5.00
N LEU A 49 32.65 -15.79 4.02
CA LEU A 49 31.63 -14.74 4.03
C LEU A 49 30.22 -15.34 3.95
N LEU A 50 30.03 -16.32 3.06
CA LEU A 50 28.74 -16.97 2.89
C LEU A 50 28.34 -17.78 4.13
N ALA A 51 29.30 -18.45 4.79
CA ALA A 51 29.07 -19.14 6.06
C ALA A 51 28.53 -18.17 7.14
N ARG A 52 29.14 -16.98 7.26
CA ARG A 52 28.70 -15.94 8.20
C ARG A 52 27.29 -15.44 7.87
N LEU A 53 26.99 -15.23 6.59
CA LEU A 53 25.68 -14.79 6.13
C LEU A 53 24.61 -15.84 6.42
N LEU A 54 24.85 -17.10 6.05
CA LEU A 54 23.90 -18.20 6.24
C LEU A 54 23.67 -18.49 7.72
N ARG A 55 24.69 -18.39 8.56
CA ARG A 55 24.55 -18.50 10.03
C ARG A 55 23.58 -17.46 10.57
N TYR A 56 23.71 -16.20 10.16
CA TYR A 56 22.76 -15.16 10.56
C TYR A 56 21.37 -15.40 9.96
N ALA A 57 21.29 -15.72 8.66
CA ALA A 57 20.04 -15.98 7.95
C ALA A 57 19.22 -17.11 8.61
N ALA A 58 19.90 -18.14 9.12
CA ALA A 58 19.27 -19.22 9.88
C ALA A 58 18.60 -18.72 11.17
N THR A 59 19.19 -17.76 11.89
CA THR A 59 18.58 -17.16 13.09
C THR A 59 17.32 -16.34 12.79
N GLN A 60 17.15 -15.90 11.54
CA GLN A 60 15.99 -15.17 11.06
C GLN A 60 15.02 -16.06 10.29
N TRP A 61 15.21 -17.39 10.37
CA TRP A 61 14.46 -18.41 9.63
C TRP A 61 14.46 -18.23 8.12
N MET A 62 15.36 -17.42 7.55
CA MET A 62 15.50 -17.25 6.09
C MET A 62 16.00 -18.52 5.41
N VAL A 63 16.65 -19.40 6.17
CA VAL A 63 17.08 -20.76 5.83
C VAL A 63 17.00 -21.62 7.09
N GLU A 64 17.09 -22.95 6.95
CA GLU A 64 17.24 -23.86 8.08
C GLU A 64 18.65 -24.47 8.08
N GLN A 65 19.36 -24.40 9.20
CA GLN A 65 20.65 -25.06 9.37
C GLN A 65 20.43 -26.51 9.85
N VAL A 66 20.76 -27.47 9.01
CA VAL A 66 20.55 -28.91 9.28
C VAL A 66 21.83 -29.67 9.66
N GLY A 67 22.96 -28.98 9.62
CA GLY A 67 24.26 -29.51 10.03
C GLY A 67 25.35 -28.44 10.03
N PRO A 68 26.60 -28.80 10.40
CA PRO A 68 27.75 -27.92 10.23
C PRO A 68 27.85 -27.47 8.77
N ASP A 69 27.86 -26.15 8.57
CA ASP A 69 27.93 -25.51 7.24
C ASP A 69 26.98 -26.11 6.20
N THR A 70 25.80 -26.55 6.62
CA THR A 70 24.81 -27.21 5.75
C THR A 70 23.42 -26.65 6.01
N PHE A 71 22.78 -26.14 4.96
CA PHE A 71 21.54 -25.37 5.03
C PHE A 71 20.52 -25.83 3.99
N ARG A 72 19.23 -25.71 4.29
CA ARG A 72 18.13 -25.93 3.32
C ARG A 72 17.15 -24.77 3.32
N ALA A 73 16.30 -24.73 2.30
CA ALA A 73 15.22 -23.74 2.21
C ALA A 73 14.20 -23.90 3.35
N SER A 74 13.74 -22.76 3.87
CA SER A 74 12.57 -22.63 4.75
C SER A 74 11.39 -22.03 3.96
N ASN A 75 10.24 -21.87 4.62
CA ASN A 75 9.12 -21.10 4.09
C ASN A 75 9.51 -19.65 3.75
N VAL A 76 10.39 -19.02 4.54
CA VAL A 76 10.88 -17.65 4.27
C VAL A 76 11.78 -17.63 3.04
N THR A 77 12.63 -18.65 2.82
CA THR A 77 13.42 -18.75 1.57
C THR A 77 12.52 -18.71 0.34
N HIS A 78 11.42 -19.47 0.36
CA HIS A 78 10.49 -19.51 -0.75
C HIS A 78 9.79 -18.17 -0.98
N HIS A 79 9.44 -17.44 0.08
CA HIS A 79 8.91 -16.08 -0.05
C HIS A 79 9.95 -15.13 -0.65
N LEU A 80 11.20 -15.19 -0.19
CA LEU A 80 12.29 -14.34 -0.69
C LEU A 80 12.68 -14.67 -2.15
N ALA A 81 12.32 -15.84 -2.65
CA ALA A 81 12.51 -16.29 -4.04
C ALA A 81 11.30 -15.98 -4.95
N MET A 82 10.24 -15.34 -4.44
CA MET A 82 9.12 -14.93 -5.29
C MET A 82 9.54 -13.85 -6.29
N SER A 83 8.91 -13.86 -7.47
CA SER A 83 9.11 -12.81 -8.48
C SER A 83 8.79 -11.43 -7.90
N GLY A 84 9.59 -10.42 -8.26
CA GLY A 84 9.47 -9.05 -7.77
C GLY A 84 10.11 -8.78 -6.39
N MET A 85 10.56 -9.81 -5.66
CA MET A 85 11.16 -9.62 -4.33
C MET A 85 12.44 -8.77 -4.34
N LYS A 86 13.20 -8.78 -5.44
CA LYS A 86 14.35 -7.89 -5.63
C LYS A 86 13.95 -6.43 -5.52
N SER A 87 12.86 -6.07 -6.18
CA SER A 87 12.32 -4.71 -6.17
C SER A 87 11.71 -4.34 -4.82
N VAL A 88 10.97 -5.27 -4.20
CA VAL A 88 10.40 -5.10 -2.85
C VAL A 88 11.51 -4.82 -1.83
N LEU A 89 12.57 -5.64 -1.81
CA LEU A 89 13.68 -5.43 -0.88
C LEU A 89 14.49 -4.18 -1.22
N PHE A 90 14.62 -3.84 -2.50
CA PHE A 90 15.29 -2.61 -2.92
C PHE A 90 14.52 -1.39 -2.39
N HIS A 91 13.19 -1.40 -2.53
CA HIS A 91 12.30 -0.40 -1.97
C HIS A 91 12.48 -0.31 -0.44
N VAL A 92 12.44 -1.43 0.28
CA VAL A 92 12.62 -1.41 1.75
C VAL A 92 13.99 -0.89 2.16
N THR A 93 15.07 -1.42 1.58
CA THR A 93 16.45 -1.11 2.02
C THR A 93 16.94 0.25 1.55
N ARG A 94 16.70 0.62 0.29
CA ARG A 94 17.20 1.87 -0.29
C ARG A 94 16.23 3.04 -0.12
N ARG A 95 14.95 2.80 0.11
CA ARG A 95 13.95 3.85 0.34
C ARG A 95 13.53 3.92 1.80
N ASN A 96 12.78 2.94 2.30
CA ASN A 96 12.14 3.02 3.63
C ASN A 96 13.17 3.25 4.73
N ILE A 97 14.18 2.38 4.80
CA ILE A 97 15.22 2.50 5.84
C ILE A 97 16.03 3.79 5.70
N GLY A 98 16.29 4.23 4.47
CA GLY A 98 16.92 5.52 4.22
C GLY A 98 16.13 6.69 4.82
N VAL A 99 14.80 6.65 4.72
CA VAL A 99 13.90 7.66 5.32
C VAL A 99 13.83 7.51 6.83
N TYR A 100 13.84 6.29 7.37
CA TYR A 100 13.84 6.09 8.83
C TYR A 100 15.06 6.71 9.50
N ASN A 101 16.21 6.65 8.84
CA ASN A 101 17.46 7.23 9.35
C ASN A 101 17.40 8.76 9.44
N SER A 102 16.58 9.44 8.63
CA SER A 102 16.44 10.90 8.66
C SER A 102 15.40 11.40 9.66
N LEU A 103 14.56 10.52 10.21
CA LEU A 103 13.47 10.91 11.12
C LEU A 103 13.95 11.70 12.36
N PRO A 104 14.96 11.25 13.13
CA PRO A 104 15.34 11.95 14.36
C PRO A 104 15.85 13.38 14.08
N GLU A 105 16.73 13.52 13.10
CA GLU A 105 17.30 14.81 12.71
C GLU A 105 16.23 15.73 12.11
N TRP A 106 15.33 15.20 11.27
CA TRP A 106 14.23 15.99 10.73
C TRP A 106 13.30 16.47 11.84
N MET A 107 12.94 15.60 12.81
CA MET A 107 12.08 15.97 13.93
C MET A 107 12.71 17.06 14.79
N GLU A 108 14.00 16.96 15.09
CA GLU A 108 14.74 17.99 15.84
C GLU A 108 14.73 19.34 15.10
N ARG A 109 15.05 19.35 13.80
CA ARG A 109 15.04 20.56 12.95
C ARG A 109 13.66 21.21 12.83
N ASN A 110 12.59 20.44 13.03
CA ASN A 110 11.20 20.89 12.94
C ASN A 110 10.52 21.04 14.30
N GLU A 111 11.29 21.08 15.39
CA GLU A 111 10.78 21.24 16.76
C GLU A 111 9.67 20.24 17.12
N TYR A 112 9.76 19.02 16.58
CA TYR A 112 8.80 17.93 16.77
C TYR A 112 7.36 18.27 16.36
N LYS A 113 7.18 19.17 15.38
CA LYS A 113 5.87 19.49 14.79
C LYS A 113 5.57 18.56 13.61
N SER A 114 4.31 18.20 13.44
CA SER A 114 3.83 17.50 12.23
C SER A 114 4.07 18.36 10.97
N PRO A 115 4.34 17.74 9.81
CA PRO A 115 4.46 18.47 8.57
C PRO A 115 3.13 19.15 8.22
N SER A 116 3.18 20.42 7.83
CA SER A 116 1.99 21.20 7.43
C SER A 116 1.71 21.13 5.92
N ASN A 117 2.69 20.68 5.13
CA ASN A 117 2.60 20.48 3.69
C ASN A 117 3.64 19.44 3.24
N ASN A 118 3.68 19.17 1.93
CA ASN A 118 4.56 18.18 1.32
C ASN A 118 5.93 18.74 0.86
N SER A 119 6.32 19.96 1.24
CA SER A 119 7.56 20.59 0.79
C SER A 119 8.74 20.43 1.75
N ASN A 120 8.50 19.96 2.98
CA ASN A 120 9.55 19.69 3.96
C ASN A 120 9.19 18.44 4.76
N LEU A 121 9.85 17.33 4.42
CA LEU A 121 9.56 15.99 4.94
C LEU A 121 10.87 15.24 5.21
N PRO A 122 10.87 14.21 6.08
CA PRO A 122 12.02 13.32 6.27
C PRO A 122 12.56 12.75 4.95
N PHE A 123 11.69 12.53 3.95
CA PHE A 123 12.09 12.15 2.59
C PHE A 123 13.09 13.12 1.95
N HIS A 124 12.83 14.43 2.00
CA HIS A 124 13.69 15.47 1.42
C HIS A 124 15.10 15.42 2.03
N LEU A 125 15.17 15.30 3.37
CA LEU A 125 16.44 15.13 4.08
C LEU A 125 17.14 13.81 3.71
N SER A 126 16.40 12.71 3.63
CA SER A 126 16.92 11.38 3.29
C SER A 126 17.51 11.31 1.87
N LYS A 127 16.88 12.00 0.92
CA LYS A 127 17.25 11.98 -0.50
C LYS A 127 18.06 13.19 -0.93
N ASN A 128 18.30 14.14 -0.03
CA ASN A 128 18.97 15.40 -0.30
C ASN A 128 18.38 16.07 -1.56
N THR A 129 17.07 16.31 -1.53
CA THR A 129 16.30 16.82 -2.66
C THR A 129 15.19 17.75 -2.17
N ASP A 130 14.82 18.71 -3.02
CA ASP A 130 13.65 19.58 -2.82
C ASP A 130 12.44 19.13 -3.67
N LEU A 131 12.60 18.02 -4.41
CA LEU A 131 11.53 17.47 -5.25
C LEU A 131 10.49 16.75 -4.40
N HIS A 132 9.23 16.89 -4.81
CA HIS A 132 8.17 16.03 -4.30
C HIS A 132 8.44 14.56 -4.63
N PHE A 133 7.91 13.64 -3.83
CA PHE A 133 8.19 12.20 -3.91
C PHE A 133 8.04 11.62 -5.32
N PHE A 134 6.93 11.90 -6.00
CA PHE A 134 6.66 11.35 -7.34
C PHE A 134 7.53 11.98 -8.42
N ASP A 135 7.83 13.28 -8.31
CA ASP A 135 8.76 13.97 -9.23
C ASP A 135 10.17 13.38 -9.10
N TRP A 136 10.59 13.09 -7.87
CA TRP A 136 11.85 12.41 -7.62
C TRP A 136 11.85 10.99 -8.21
N LEU A 137 10.77 10.20 -8.06
CA LEU A 137 10.69 8.86 -8.65
C LEU A 137 10.76 8.89 -10.19
N ALA A 138 10.11 9.86 -10.84
CA ALA A 138 10.16 10.02 -12.30
C ALA A 138 11.58 10.20 -12.84
N LEU A 139 12.48 10.79 -12.04
CA LEU A 139 13.90 10.95 -12.37
C LEU A 139 14.77 9.74 -11.98
N HIS A 140 14.22 8.75 -11.28
CA HIS A 140 14.95 7.59 -10.77
C HIS A 140 14.24 6.27 -11.16
N PRO A 141 14.41 5.78 -12.42
CA PRO A 141 13.65 4.67 -12.97
C PRO A 141 13.70 3.37 -12.14
N ASP A 142 14.85 3.04 -11.55
CA ASP A 142 14.98 1.86 -10.68
C ASP A 142 14.12 1.98 -9.41
N HIS A 143 14.03 3.18 -8.84
CA HIS A 143 13.18 3.46 -7.68
C HIS A 143 11.69 3.47 -8.07
N GLN A 144 11.35 4.03 -9.23
CA GLN A 144 9.98 4.00 -9.76
C GLN A 144 9.50 2.56 -9.98
N LYS A 145 10.32 1.74 -10.65
CA LYS A 145 10.02 0.32 -10.85
C LYS A 145 9.84 -0.39 -9.51
N ALA A 146 10.74 -0.16 -8.57
CA ALA A 146 10.68 -0.77 -7.26
C ALA A 146 9.45 -0.37 -6.47
N PHE A 147 9.04 0.89 -6.55
CA PHE A 147 7.79 1.39 -5.95
C PHE A 147 6.57 0.69 -6.56
N ASN A 148 6.48 0.61 -7.89
CA ASN A 148 5.35 -0.02 -8.58
C ASN A 148 5.21 -1.50 -8.21
N GLU A 149 6.32 -2.24 -8.20
CA GLU A 149 6.32 -3.66 -7.81
C GLU A 149 6.01 -3.85 -6.33
N TYR A 150 6.50 -2.96 -5.45
CA TYR A 150 6.15 -2.99 -4.03
C TYR A 150 4.66 -2.74 -3.79
N MET A 151 4.05 -1.77 -4.47
CA MET A 151 2.61 -1.50 -4.42
C MET A 151 1.78 -2.69 -4.91
N ALA A 152 2.22 -3.37 -5.98
CA ALA A 152 1.56 -4.58 -6.44
C ALA A 152 1.69 -5.73 -5.44
N PHE A 153 2.88 -5.91 -4.85
CA PHE A 153 3.15 -6.95 -3.86
C PHE A 153 2.34 -6.79 -2.58
N GLN A 154 2.16 -5.55 -2.09
CA GLN A 154 1.35 -5.29 -0.87
C GLN A 154 -0.09 -5.78 -1.00
N ARG A 155 -0.64 -5.87 -2.21
CA ARG A 155 -2.01 -6.35 -2.46
C ARG A 155 -2.11 -7.88 -2.49
N VAL A 156 -1.00 -8.61 -2.59
CA VAL A 156 -1.00 -10.07 -2.67
C VAL A 156 -1.48 -10.66 -1.36
N GLY A 157 -2.52 -11.50 -1.43
CA GLY A 157 -3.08 -12.20 -0.27
C GLY A 157 -3.94 -11.33 0.65
N GLN A 158 -4.15 -10.05 0.34
CA GLN A 158 -5.16 -9.24 1.03
C GLN A 158 -6.56 -9.68 0.62
N GLN A 159 -7.48 -9.72 1.58
CA GLN A 159 -8.89 -9.97 1.33
C GLN A 159 -9.49 -8.80 0.53
N SER A 160 -10.36 -9.10 -0.44
CA SER A 160 -11.05 -8.05 -1.19
C SER A 160 -12.08 -7.35 -0.33
N TRP A 161 -12.25 -6.03 -0.46
CA TRP A 161 -13.35 -5.30 0.18
C TRP A 161 -14.72 -5.88 -0.22
N LEU A 162 -14.82 -6.46 -1.43
CA LEU A 162 -16.01 -7.15 -1.91
C LEU A 162 -16.35 -8.42 -1.11
N ASP A 163 -15.42 -8.97 -0.33
CA ASP A 163 -15.65 -10.14 0.53
C ASP A 163 -16.10 -9.73 1.95
N VAL A 164 -15.94 -8.45 2.30
CA VAL A 164 -16.20 -7.92 3.65
C VAL A 164 -17.40 -6.99 3.65
N PHE A 165 -17.53 -6.15 2.62
CA PHE A 165 -18.70 -5.31 2.41
C PHE A 165 -19.78 -6.10 1.66
N PRO A 166 -21.04 -6.13 2.15
CA PRO A 166 -22.14 -6.80 1.47
C PRO A 166 -22.61 -6.02 0.23
N PHE A 167 -21.72 -5.77 -0.73
CA PHE A 167 -22.00 -5.01 -1.96
C PHE A 167 -23.24 -5.53 -2.69
N SER A 168 -23.46 -6.85 -2.67
CA SER A 168 -24.63 -7.50 -3.26
C SER A 168 -25.98 -6.97 -2.74
N GLU A 169 -26.06 -6.53 -1.49
CA GLU A 169 -27.27 -5.96 -0.90
C GLU A 169 -27.58 -4.56 -1.47
N HIS A 170 -26.56 -3.88 -1.96
CA HIS A 170 -26.67 -2.56 -2.60
C HIS A 170 -26.97 -2.66 -4.10
N LEU A 171 -26.92 -3.85 -4.72
CA LEU A 171 -27.18 -4.03 -6.16
C LEU A 171 -28.66 -3.98 -6.54
N LYS A 172 -29.58 -4.05 -5.56
CA LYS A 172 -31.03 -4.04 -5.81
C LYS A 172 -31.52 -2.62 -6.10
N VAL A 173 -31.21 -2.13 -7.29
CA VAL A 173 -31.68 -0.83 -7.75
C VAL A 173 -32.86 -1.01 -8.70
N ARG A 174 -33.94 -0.24 -8.45
CA ARG A 174 -35.18 -0.31 -9.25
C ARG A 174 -35.02 0.31 -10.64
N ASP A 175 -34.12 1.28 -10.77
CA ASP A 175 -33.81 1.98 -12.02
C ASP A 175 -32.52 1.41 -12.64
N PRO A 176 -32.61 0.73 -13.80
CA PRO A 176 -31.43 0.16 -14.46
C PRO A 176 -30.46 1.22 -15.01
N HIS A 177 -30.86 2.49 -15.10
CA HIS A 177 -30.01 3.59 -15.59
C HIS A 177 -29.24 4.31 -14.47
N ARG A 178 -29.57 4.02 -13.20
CA ARG A 178 -28.86 4.59 -12.06
C ARG A 178 -27.43 4.05 -12.00
N VAL A 179 -26.49 4.92 -11.65
CA VAL A 179 -25.10 4.53 -11.39
C VAL A 179 -25.05 3.75 -10.08
N LEU A 180 -24.53 2.52 -10.14
CA LEU A 180 -24.40 1.65 -8.98
C LEU A 180 -23.15 1.96 -8.17
N PHE A 181 -22.06 2.26 -8.87
CA PHE A 181 -20.75 2.40 -8.28
C PHE A 181 -20.00 3.52 -9.00
N VAL A 182 -19.46 4.45 -8.21
CA VAL A 182 -18.50 5.46 -8.66
C VAL A 182 -17.19 5.19 -7.93
N ASP A 183 -16.14 4.84 -8.66
CA ASP A 183 -14.78 4.69 -8.15
C ASP A 183 -14.08 6.07 -8.19
N VAL A 184 -14.13 6.80 -7.08
CA VAL A 184 -13.62 8.18 -6.98
C VAL A 184 -12.11 8.15 -6.75
N GLY A 185 -11.33 8.60 -7.74
CA GLY A 185 -9.88 8.44 -7.74
C GLY A 185 -9.47 6.98 -8.02
N GLY A 186 -10.22 6.29 -8.89
CA GLY A 186 -10.08 4.85 -9.11
C GLY A 186 -8.78 4.40 -9.81
N GLY A 187 -7.92 5.34 -10.20
CA GLY A 187 -6.66 5.08 -10.89
C GLY A 187 -6.87 4.21 -12.14
N HIS A 188 -6.20 3.06 -12.19
CA HIS A 188 -6.29 2.12 -13.33
C HIS A 188 -7.57 1.26 -13.34
N GLY A 189 -8.52 1.47 -12.42
CA GLY A 189 -9.82 0.80 -12.42
C GLY A 189 -9.83 -0.63 -11.92
N HIS A 190 -8.89 -0.98 -11.04
CA HIS A 190 -8.81 -2.32 -10.46
C HIS A 190 -10.09 -2.70 -9.67
N GLN A 191 -10.72 -1.75 -8.98
CA GLN A 191 -11.94 -2.06 -8.20
C GLN A 191 -13.15 -2.23 -9.10
N CYS A 192 -13.33 -1.35 -10.10
CA CYS A 192 -14.33 -1.53 -11.15
C CYS A 192 -14.23 -2.90 -11.84
N LYS A 193 -13.01 -3.29 -12.24
CA LYS A 193 -12.75 -4.61 -12.84
C LYS A 193 -13.13 -5.75 -11.88
N GLY A 194 -12.71 -5.67 -10.62
CA GLY A 194 -13.03 -6.67 -9.61
C GLY A 194 -14.54 -6.83 -9.35
N ILE A 195 -15.31 -5.74 -9.42
CA ILE A 195 -16.78 -5.79 -9.36
C ILE A 195 -17.33 -6.56 -10.54
N LEU A 196 -16.92 -6.24 -11.77
CA LEU A 196 -17.42 -6.88 -12.99
C LEU A 196 -17.08 -8.38 -13.05
N GLU A 197 -15.88 -8.76 -12.59
CA GLU A 197 -15.48 -10.16 -12.48
C GLU A 197 -16.32 -10.93 -11.44
N LYS A 198 -16.64 -10.30 -10.31
CA LYS A 198 -17.44 -10.92 -9.24
C LYS A 198 -18.94 -10.93 -9.53
N TYR A 199 -19.44 -9.94 -10.26
CA TYR A 199 -20.86 -9.74 -10.58
C TYR A 199 -21.06 -9.54 -12.10
N PRO A 200 -20.86 -10.57 -12.93
CA PRO A 200 -20.87 -10.44 -14.39
C PRO A 200 -22.24 -10.09 -14.97
N PHE A 201 -23.33 -10.31 -14.22
CA PHE A 201 -24.71 -10.00 -14.63
C PHE A 201 -25.25 -8.73 -13.97
N LEU A 202 -24.36 -7.83 -13.55
CA LEU A 202 -24.75 -6.61 -12.87
C LEU A 202 -25.61 -5.73 -13.78
N SER A 203 -26.79 -5.35 -13.29
CA SER A 203 -27.69 -4.42 -13.97
C SER A 203 -27.50 -3.02 -13.41
N GLY A 204 -26.69 -2.20 -14.08
CA GLY A 204 -26.48 -0.79 -13.74
C GLY A 204 -25.09 -0.31 -14.11
N ARG A 205 -24.87 1.00 -14.03
CA ARG A 205 -23.63 1.62 -14.53
C ARG A 205 -22.54 1.64 -13.47
N ILE A 206 -21.31 1.33 -13.89
CA ILE A 206 -20.10 1.51 -13.10
C ILE A 206 -19.33 2.66 -13.73
N VAL A 207 -19.04 3.68 -12.92
CA VAL A 207 -18.27 4.85 -13.34
C VAL A 207 -16.94 4.83 -12.61
N LEU A 208 -15.85 5.07 -13.34
CA LEU A 208 -14.55 5.38 -12.78
C LEU A 208 -14.27 6.86 -12.97
N GLU A 209 -13.88 7.54 -11.89
CA GLU A 209 -13.46 8.93 -11.87
C GLU A 209 -11.98 9.03 -11.58
N GLU A 210 -11.24 9.73 -12.44
CA GLU A 210 -9.81 9.98 -12.26
C GLU A 210 -9.42 11.31 -12.94
N ASN A 211 -8.39 11.98 -12.45
CA ASN A 211 -7.88 13.21 -13.03
C ASN A 211 -6.58 12.96 -13.83
N ASP A 212 -5.79 11.95 -13.47
CA ASP A 212 -4.59 11.55 -14.21
C ASP A 212 -4.92 10.95 -15.58
N THR A 213 -4.38 11.54 -16.64
CA THR A 213 -4.68 11.14 -18.02
C THR A 213 -4.13 9.76 -18.36
N GLY A 214 -2.99 9.36 -17.81
CA GLY A 214 -2.40 8.03 -18.05
C GLY A 214 -3.25 6.91 -17.43
N ALA A 215 -3.72 7.11 -16.20
CA ALA A 215 -4.62 6.20 -15.52
C ALA A 215 -5.97 6.08 -16.23
N LEU A 216 -6.55 7.21 -16.67
CA LEU A 216 -7.79 7.24 -17.46
C LEU A 216 -7.66 6.42 -18.76
N GLU A 217 -6.60 6.59 -19.53
CA GLU A 217 -6.38 5.82 -20.76
C GLU A 217 -6.29 4.32 -20.49
N SER A 218 -5.61 3.92 -19.41
CA SER A 218 -5.57 2.51 -18.99
C SER A 218 -6.95 1.96 -18.64
N ALA A 219 -7.76 2.73 -17.91
CA ALA A 219 -9.09 2.32 -17.45
C ALA A 219 -10.10 2.16 -18.59
N LYS A 220 -9.96 2.92 -19.70
CA LYS A 220 -10.84 2.82 -20.89
C LYS A 220 -10.85 1.44 -21.54
N SER A 221 -9.84 0.62 -21.28
CA SER A 221 -9.78 -0.76 -21.78
C SER A 221 -10.69 -1.73 -21.03
N ILE A 222 -11.29 -1.32 -19.91
CA ILE A 222 -12.16 -2.16 -19.09
C ILE A 222 -13.59 -2.08 -19.65
N GLU A 223 -14.01 -3.15 -20.33
CA GLU A 223 -15.38 -3.27 -20.85
C GLU A 223 -16.41 -3.20 -19.72
N GLY A 224 -17.48 -2.42 -19.90
CA GLY A 224 -18.54 -2.24 -18.90
C GLY A 224 -18.28 -1.14 -17.87
N VAL A 225 -17.17 -0.38 -17.99
CA VAL A 225 -16.87 0.77 -17.14
C VAL A 225 -16.97 2.07 -17.94
N GLU A 226 -17.75 3.03 -17.43
CA GLU A 226 -17.77 4.40 -17.91
C GLU A 226 -16.60 5.16 -17.27
N VAL A 227 -15.65 5.64 -18.08
CA VAL A 227 -14.47 6.36 -17.59
C VAL A 227 -14.69 7.85 -17.72
N LEU A 228 -14.63 8.58 -16.61
CA LEU A 228 -14.90 10.00 -16.50
C LEU A 228 -13.68 10.73 -15.95
N GLN A 229 -13.22 11.77 -16.67
CA GLN A 229 -12.21 12.65 -16.11
C GLN A 229 -12.86 13.56 -15.05
N HIS A 230 -12.47 13.40 -13.79
CA HIS A 230 -12.99 14.19 -12.69
C HIS A 230 -11.94 14.43 -11.61
N ASP A 231 -11.95 15.64 -11.08
CA ASP A 231 -11.13 16.07 -9.95
C ASP A 231 -12.04 16.09 -8.72
N PHE A 232 -11.81 15.17 -7.77
CA PHE A 232 -12.61 15.01 -6.55
C PHE A 232 -12.54 16.23 -5.61
N MET A 233 -11.63 17.18 -5.87
CA MET A 233 -11.61 18.48 -5.19
C MET A 233 -12.69 19.44 -5.71
N LYS A 234 -13.48 19.04 -6.71
CA LYS A 234 -14.59 19.80 -7.27
C LYS A 234 -15.93 19.13 -6.95
N PRO A 235 -17.06 19.84 -7.08
CA PRO A 235 -18.38 19.26 -6.88
C PRO A 235 -18.59 18.00 -7.72
N GLN A 236 -19.03 16.92 -7.07
CA GLN A 236 -19.28 15.63 -7.68
C GLN A 236 -20.33 15.74 -8.79
N VAL A 237 -19.99 15.27 -9.99
CA VAL A 237 -20.78 15.39 -11.22
C VAL A 237 -21.78 14.25 -11.42
N VAL A 238 -21.46 13.04 -10.97
CA VAL A 238 -22.39 11.92 -10.96
C VAL A 238 -23.29 12.06 -9.75
N LYS A 239 -24.59 12.29 -9.96
CA LYS A 239 -25.57 12.49 -8.89
C LYS A 239 -26.38 11.22 -8.62
N GLY A 240 -26.63 10.97 -7.35
CA GLY A 240 -27.50 9.90 -6.85
C GLY A 240 -26.96 8.49 -7.06
N ALA A 241 -25.65 8.29 -7.25
CA ALA A 241 -25.10 6.95 -7.38
C ALA A 241 -25.33 6.13 -6.10
N ARG A 242 -25.50 4.81 -6.22
CA ARG A 242 -25.79 3.96 -5.05
C ARG A 242 -24.60 3.87 -4.10
N VAL A 243 -23.38 3.78 -4.63
CA VAL A 243 -22.13 3.75 -3.86
C VAL A 243 -21.13 4.72 -4.48
N TYR A 244 -20.63 5.66 -3.70
CA TYR A 244 -19.40 6.41 -3.99
C TYR A 244 -18.28 5.76 -3.20
N TYR A 245 -17.26 5.26 -3.87
CA TYR A 245 -16.18 4.49 -3.27
C TYR A 245 -14.87 5.24 -3.41
N MET A 246 -14.09 5.27 -2.34
CA MET A 246 -12.78 5.89 -2.27
C MET A 246 -11.82 4.90 -1.62
N ARG A 247 -10.70 4.60 -2.27
CA ARG A 247 -9.66 3.73 -1.70
C ARG A 247 -8.30 4.39 -1.75
N ASN A 248 -7.63 4.48 -0.61
CA ASN A 248 -6.32 5.12 -0.49
C ASN A 248 -6.34 6.54 -1.08
N ILE A 249 -7.38 7.32 -0.73
CA ILE A 249 -7.52 8.70 -1.18
C ILE A 249 -7.45 9.65 0.00
N LEU A 250 -8.36 9.51 0.96
CA LEU A 250 -8.48 10.47 2.06
C LEU A 250 -7.25 10.41 3.00
N HIS A 251 -6.56 9.28 3.09
CA HIS A 251 -5.31 9.18 3.83
C HIS A 251 -4.19 10.09 3.30
N ASP A 252 -4.24 10.52 2.03
CA ASP A 252 -3.22 11.38 1.42
C ASP A 252 -3.36 12.85 1.84
N TRP A 253 -4.53 13.25 2.34
CA TRP A 253 -4.90 14.66 2.52
C TRP A 253 -5.06 15.06 3.98
N PRO A 254 -4.84 16.35 4.34
CA PRO A 254 -5.22 16.90 5.65
C PRO A 254 -6.73 16.86 5.89
N SER A 255 -7.14 16.93 7.16
CA SER A 255 -8.55 16.80 7.56
C SER A 255 -9.47 17.81 6.88
N GLU A 256 -9.06 19.07 6.74
CA GLU A 256 -9.87 20.14 6.12
C GLU A 256 -10.14 19.87 4.63
N VAL A 257 -9.16 19.24 3.97
CA VAL A 257 -9.28 18.83 2.56
C VAL A 257 -10.18 17.59 2.45
N CYS A 258 -10.03 16.61 3.36
CA CYS A 258 -10.94 15.47 3.43
C CYS A 258 -12.40 15.90 3.65
N GLU A 259 -12.63 16.85 4.54
CA GLU A 259 -13.95 17.44 4.80
C GLU A 259 -14.52 18.07 3.52
N SER A 260 -13.71 18.81 2.76
CA SER A 260 -14.12 19.41 1.48
C SER A 260 -14.51 18.35 0.44
N ILE A 261 -13.73 17.27 0.32
CA ILE A 261 -14.04 16.15 -0.59
C ILE A 261 -15.34 15.46 -0.17
N LEU A 262 -15.49 15.16 1.13
CA LEU A 262 -16.69 14.51 1.66
C LEU A 262 -17.94 15.39 1.48
N LEU A 263 -17.83 16.71 1.58
CA LEU A 263 -18.93 17.63 1.27
C LEU A 263 -19.39 17.52 -0.19
N HIS A 264 -18.45 17.48 -1.15
CA HIS A 264 -18.81 17.32 -2.55
C HIS A 264 -19.54 15.99 -2.83
N LEU A 265 -19.13 14.91 -2.17
CA LEU A 265 -19.81 13.62 -2.27
C LEU A 265 -21.17 13.64 -1.58
N LYS A 266 -21.27 14.23 -0.39
CA LYS A 266 -22.54 14.43 0.35
C LYS A 266 -23.58 15.12 -0.53
N ASP A 267 -23.20 16.20 -1.21
CA ASP A 267 -24.08 16.97 -2.11
C ASP A 267 -24.50 16.19 -3.38
N ALA A 268 -23.96 14.99 -3.59
CA ALA A 268 -24.35 14.09 -4.66
C ALA A 268 -25.20 12.90 -4.20
N LEU A 269 -25.37 12.69 -2.89
CA LEU A 269 -26.11 11.53 -2.36
C LEU A 269 -27.61 11.63 -2.67
N ALA A 270 -28.19 10.51 -3.08
CA ALA A 270 -29.62 10.25 -2.94
C ALA A 270 -29.91 9.72 -1.53
N PRO A 271 -31.17 9.66 -1.06
CA PRO A 271 -31.51 9.21 0.30
C PRO A 271 -31.02 7.80 0.67
N ASP A 272 -30.72 6.98 -0.33
CA ASP A 272 -30.25 5.61 -0.15
C ASP A 272 -28.80 5.42 -0.65
N SER A 273 -28.12 6.50 -1.08
CA SER A 273 -26.70 6.46 -1.44
C SER A 273 -25.82 6.27 -0.21
N ILE A 274 -24.62 5.74 -0.42
CA ILE A 274 -23.59 5.64 0.62
C ILE A 274 -22.22 6.08 0.09
N ILE A 275 -21.34 6.44 1.01
CA ILE A 275 -19.91 6.67 0.76
C ILE A 275 -19.12 5.54 1.45
N LEU A 276 -18.30 4.84 0.68
CA LEU A 276 -17.43 3.78 1.18
C LEU A 276 -15.98 4.23 1.12
N VAL A 277 -15.34 4.37 2.29
CA VAL A 277 -13.92 4.71 2.41
C VAL A 277 -13.14 3.45 2.77
N ASP A 278 -12.36 2.94 1.83
CA ASP A 278 -11.46 1.81 1.96
C ASP A 278 -10.03 2.33 2.20
N ASP A 279 -9.77 2.73 3.46
CA ASP A 279 -8.47 3.18 3.95
C ASP A 279 -8.05 2.33 5.17
N LEU A 280 -6.78 2.44 5.55
CA LEU A 280 -6.28 1.83 6.78
C LEU A 280 -6.85 2.60 8.00
N VAL A 281 -7.61 1.90 8.84
CA VAL A 281 -8.21 2.48 10.04
C VAL A 281 -7.48 2.01 11.27
N LEU A 282 -6.92 2.94 12.05
CA LEU A 282 -6.27 2.63 13.32
C LEU A 282 -7.31 2.54 14.44
N PRO A 283 -7.20 1.58 15.38
CA PRO A 283 -7.98 1.65 16.60
C PRO A 283 -7.48 2.83 17.45
N ASP A 284 -8.37 3.46 18.21
CA ASP A 284 -7.99 4.58 19.10
C ASP A 284 -7.01 4.15 20.20
N VAL A 285 -7.02 2.86 20.56
CA VAL A 285 -6.13 2.27 21.56
C VAL A 285 -5.57 0.95 21.04
N GLY A 286 -4.27 0.74 21.24
CA GLY A 286 -3.62 -0.53 20.89
C GLY A 286 -3.42 -0.75 19.40
N ALA A 287 -3.05 0.32 18.67
CA ALA A 287 -2.76 0.24 17.24
C ALA A 287 -1.77 -0.90 16.91
N PRO A 288 -2.10 -1.78 15.95
CA PRO A 288 -1.16 -2.80 15.49
C PRO A 288 0.13 -2.16 14.97
N TRP A 289 1.26 -2.83 15.22
CA TRP A 289 2.59 -2.32 14.84
C TRP A 289 2.67 -1.92 13.36
N TYR A 290 2.05 -2.70 12.47
CA TYR A 290 2.06 -2.44 11.03
C TYR A 290 1.39 -1.11 10.71
N GLY A 291 0.18 -0.86 11.24
CA GLY A 291 -0.56 0.36 10.95
C GLY A 291 0.11 1.60 11.50
N ALA A 292 0.60 1.55 12.75
CA ALA A 292 1.37 2.66 13.32
C ALA A 292 2.68 2.93 12.57
N SER A 293 3.34 1.89 12.05
CA SER A 293 4.55 2.05 11.23
C SER A 293 4.23 2.63 9.86
N PHE A 294 3.08 2.26 9.29
CA PHE A 294 2.62 2.75 7.99
C PHE A 294 2.24 4.23 8.06
N ASP A 295 1.58 4.67 9.14
CA ASP A 295 1.30 6.09 9.40
C ASP A 295 2.58 6.95 9.39
N LEU A 296 3.61 6.54 10.13
CA LEU A 296 4.90 7.24 10.11
C LEU A 296 5.55 7.23 8.72
N LEU A 297 5.35 6.17 7.94
CA LEU A 297 5.84 6.11 6.57
C LEU A 297 5.08 7.08 5.65
N MET A 298 3.77 7.20 5.83
CA MET A 298 2.93 8.16 5.09
C MET A 298 3.35 9.60 5.39
N MET A 299 3.48 9.94 6.68
CA MET A 299 3.97 11.23 7.11
C MET A 299 5.35 11.53 6.52
N ALA A 300 6.26 10.56 6.60
CA ALA A 300 7.65 10.77 6.22
C ALA A 300 7.88 10.96 4.71
N ASN A 301 7.03 10.37 3.86
CA ASN A 301 7.17 10.42 2.40
C ASN A 301 6.24 11.42 1.72
N TYR A 302 5.04 11.62 2.26
CA TYR A 302 3.97 12.35 1.57
C TYR A 302 3.43 13.54 2.38
N GLY A 303 3.79 13.65 3.68
CA GLY A 303 3.13 14.59 4.59
C GLY A 303 1.69 14.18 4.92
N SER A 304 1.35 12.93 4.63
CA SER A 304 0.03 12.33 4.75
C SER A 304 -0.10 11.56 6.08
N ARG A 305 -1.27 10.97 6.34
CA ARG A 305 -1.50 10.28 7.62
C ARG A 305 -2.58 9.20 7.55
N GLU A 306 -2.41 8.19 8.39
CA GLU A 306 -3.48 7.26 8.72
C GLU A 306 -4.29 7.81 9.90
N ARG A 307 -5.58 7.46 9.94
CA ARG A 307 -6.52 8.02 10.92
C ARG A 307 -7.09 6.94 11.82
N SER A 308 -7.26 7.29 13.09
CA SER A 308 -8.00 6.45 14.02
C SER A 308 -9.51 6.49 13.77
N VAL A 309 -10.25 5.56 14.37
CA VAL A 309 -11.73 5.55 14.30
C VAL A 309 -12.32 6.89 14.75
N SER A 310 -11.89 7.43 15.89
CA SER A 310 -12.41 8.72 16.37
C SER A 310 -12.00 9.91 15.49
N GLU A 311 -10.83 9.85 14.84
CA GLU A 311 -10.42 10.88 13.88
C GLU A 311 -11.25 10.83 12.60
N TRP A 312 -11.58 9.63 12.10
CA TRP A 312 -12.55 9.46 11.01
C TRP A 312 -13.93 9.99 11.40
N ASP A 313 -14.45 9.58 12.55
CA ASP A 313 -15.77 10.03 13.03
C ASP A 313 -15.84 11.56 13.16
N LYS A 314 -14.73 12.20 13.55
CA LYS A 314 -14.63 13.66 13.63
C LYS A 314 -14.76 14.33 12.26
N ILE A 315 -14.01 13.90 11.24
CA ILE A 315 -14.06 14.55 9.91
C ILE A 315 -15.38 14.23 9.18
N ILE A 316 -15.94 13.05 9.41
CA ILE A 316 -17.25 12.64 8.88
C ILE A 316 -18.35 13.48 9.52
N GLY A 317 -18.32 13.62 10.85
CA GLY A 317 -19.29 14.41 11.59
C GLY A 317 -19.20 15.91 11.28
N ALA A 318 -18.01 16.44 11.01
CA ALA A 318 -17.80 17.85 10.64
C ALA A 318 -18.60 18.26 9.39
N VAL A 319 -18.84 17.32 8.48
CA VAL A 319 -19.61 17.54 7.25
C VAL A 319 -21.07 17.09 7.37
N GLY A 320 -21.50 16.67 8.57
CA GLY A 320 -22.87 16.21 8.84
C GLY A 320 -23.22 14.89 8.15
N LEU A 321 -22.25 13.99 8.00
CA LEU A 321 -22.44 12.58 7.68
C LEU A 321 -22.31 11.74 8.96
N GLU A 322 -22.69 10.48 8.91
CA GLU A 322 -22.53 9.56 10.04
C GLU A 322 -21.92 8.21 9.60
N ARG A 323 -21.01 7.67 10.41
CA ARG A 323 -20.48 6.33 10.19
C ARG A 323 -21.50 5.28 10.59
N GLN A 324 -21.99 4.49 9.63
CA GLN A 324 -22.97 3.42 9.89
C GLN A 324 -22.31 2.15 10.43
N SER A 325 -21.14 1.81 9.91
CA SER A 325 -20.42 0.62 10.33
C SER A 325 -18.92 0.78 10.10
N LEU A 326 -18.15 -0.14 10.65
CA LEU A 326 -16.71 -0.25 10.47
C LEU A 326 -16.39 -1.74 10.36
N ASN A 327 -15.69 -2.14 9.30
CA ASN A 327 -15.17 -3.50 9.16
C ASN A 327 -13.64 -3.43 9.07
N ASN A 328 -12.98 -4.59 9.14
CA ASN A 328 -11.52 -4.71 9.13
C ASN A 328 -10.83 -4.19 7.84
N THR A 329 -11.60 -3.73 6.84
CA THR A 329 -11.10 -3.26 5.54
C THR A 329 -11.59 -1.84 5.19
N GLY A 330 -12.09 -1.04 6.15
CA GLY A 330 -12.46 0.34 5.87
C GLY A 330 -13.65 0.87 6.66
N VAL A 331 -13.94 2.16 6.46
CA VAL A 331 -15.00 2.95 7.10
C VAL A 331 -16.23 3.03 6.19
N PHE A 332 -17.41 2.73 6.75
CA PHE A 332 -18.69 2.86 6.04
C PHE A 332 -19.40 4.14 6.48
N ILE A 333 -19.64 5.03 5.53
CA ILE A 333 -20.22 6.35 5.77
C ILE A 333 -21.57 6.44 5.05
N SER A 334 -22.62 6.87 5.75
CA SER A 334 -23.90 7.23 5.11
C SER A 334 -24.26 8.68 5.36
#